data_AF-A0A3N5XHA8-F1
#
_entry.id   AF-A0A3N5XHA8-F1
#
_cell.length_a   1.000
_cell.length_b   1.000
_cell.length_c   1.000
_cell.angle_alpha   90.00
_cell.angle_beta   90.00
_cell.angle_gamma   90.00
#
_symmetry.space_group_name_H-M   'P 1'
#
loop_
_entity.id
_entity.type
_entity.pdbx_description
1 polymer ?
#
loop_
_entity_poly.entity_id
_entity_poly.type
_entity_poly.pdbx_seq_one_letter_code
_entity_poly.pdbx_strand_id
1 'polypeptide(L)'
;MGILRSNRVWASDVRYANDTSELVYADQVVKDELDCLLRHRSISLVVRRFLSDYSSRGNIFSGRYQVFAFCVCEAFDRLSQWREYAAKGAGYAIGFASDEMTQVRLVDDPPEGGVGHRTFQKVIYEPGAQHDLVRRILVGCATVAERYPDQSGRVWLRLNMLLSHFRLFIKDFGFHEENEWRAIAAIHEDKARQSSAGWIRKVKRFRTSN
;
A
#
# COMPACT_ATOMS: atom_id res chain seq x y z
N MET A 1 -12.91 -25.41 -10.68
CA MET A 1 -14.01 -24.74 -9.96
C MET A 1 -13.46 -23.99 -8.74
N GLY A 2 -12.82 -22.84 -8.98
CA GLY A 2 -12.06 -22.04 -8.01
C GLY A 2 -12.85 -20.83 -7.49
N ILE A 3 -12.41 -19.62 -7.86
CA ILE A 3 -12.99 -18.32 -7.45
C ILE A 3 -14.52 -18.28 -7.54
N LEU A 4 -15.11 -18.78 -8.64
CA LEU A 4 -16.57 -18.78 -8.88
C LEU A 4 -17.39 -19.60 -7.87
N ARG A 5 -16.85 -20.70 -7.33
CA ARG A 5 -17.58 -21.50 -6.32
C ARG A 5 -17.43 -20.95 -4.91
N SER A 6 -16.29 -20.34 -4.63
CA SER A 6 -15.97 -19.90 -3.28
C SER A 6 -16.33 -18.45 -3.00
N ASN A 7 -16.69 -17.69 -4.05
CA ASN A 7 -16.82 -16.23 -4.04
C ASN A 7 -15.64 -15.56 -3.32
N ARG A 8 -14.43 -16.06 -3.62
CA ARG A 8 -13.20 -15.69 -2.92
C ARG A 8 -12.03 -15.54 -3.89
N VAL A 9 -11.46 -14.34 -4.01
CA VAL A 9 -10.17 -14.08 -4.71
C VAL A 9 -9.00 -14.40 -3.80
N TRP A 10 -7.80 -14.53 -4.34
CA TRP A 10 -6.58 -14.75 -3.57
C TRP A 10 -5.73 -13.46 -3.46
N ALA A 11 -5.08 -13.23 -2.33
CA ALA A 11 -4.25 -12.05 -2.05
C ALA A 11 -2.86 -12.47 -1.59
N SER A 12 -1.81 -12.01 -2.25
CA SER A 12 -0.44 -12.41 -1.92
C SER A 12 0.17 -11.47 -0.90
N ASP A 13 1.03 -11.97 -0.03
CA ASP A 13 1.82 -11.12 0.86
C ASP A 13 2.83 -10.32 0.01
N VAL A 14 2.84 -9.00 0.16
CA VAL A 14 3.62 -8.09 -0.69
C VAL A 14 5.13 -8.32 -0.58
N ARG A 15 5.61 -8.94 0.50
CA ARG A 15 7.02 -9.31 0.66
C ARG A 15 7.48 -10.40 -0.30
N TYR A 16 6.53 -11.16 -0.85
CA TYR A 16 6.78 -12.20 -1.86
C TYR A 16 6.23 -11.79 -3.24
N ALA A 17 5.96 -10.49 -3.44
CA ALA A 17 5.63 -9.99 -4.76
C ALA A 17 6.79 -10.26 -5.74
N ASN A 18 6.44 -10.47 -7.01
CA ASN A 18 7.41 -10.82 -8.05
C ASN A 18 8.45 -9.71 -8.28
N ASP A 19 8.14 -8.47 -7.90
CA ASP A 19 9.03 -7.32 -8.05
C ASP A 19 9.31 -6.67 -6.69
N THR A 20 10.45 -7.02 -6.11
CA THR A 20 10.93 -6.39 -4.87
C THR A 20 11.48 -4.98 -5.10
N SER A 21 11.68 -4.55 -6.35
CA SER A 21 12.20 -3.22 -6.68
C SER A 21 11.14 -2.12 -6.51
N GLU A 22 9.85 -2.46 -6.56
CA GLU A 22 8.76 -1.49 -6.36
C GLU A 22 8.86 -0.75 -5.02
N LEU A 23 9.09 -1.48 -3.93
CA LEU A 23 9.22 -0.87 -2.59
C LEU A 23 10.47 -0.01 -2.49
N VAL A 24 11.57 -0.43 -3.13
CA VAL A 24 12.83 0.33 -3.18
C VAL A 24 12.60 1.65 -3.94
N TYR A 25 11.89 1.60 -5.05
CA TYR A 25 11.52 2.78 -5.82
C TYR A 25 10.66 3.75 -4.99
N ALA A 26 9.61 3.25 -4.35
CA ALA A 26 8.74 4.07 -3.51
C ALA A 26 9.50 4.70 -2.32
N ASP A 27 10.42 3.97 -1.71
CA ASP A 27 11.32 4.49 -0.67
C ASP A 27 12.23 5.60 -1.20
N GLN A 28 12.72 5.48 -2.43
CA GLN A 28 13.53 6.51 -3.06
C GLN A 28 12.74 7.80 -3.29
N VAL A 29 11.50 7.73 -3.76
CA VAL A 29 10.62 8.92 -3.92
C VAL A 29 10.42 9.63 -2.57
N VAL A 30 10.19 8.88 -1.49
CA VAL A 30 10.08 9.46 -0.14
C VAL A 30 11.36 10.14 0.31
N LYS A 31 12.50 9.49 0.07
CA LYS A 31 13.82 10.02 0.42
C LYS A 31 14.13 11.30 -0.33
N ASP A 32 13.85 11.36 -1.63
CA ASP A 32 14.12 12.54 -2.45
C ASP A 32 13.36 13.77 -1.96
N GLU A 33 12.08 13.61 -1.62
CA GLU A 33 11.28 14.70 -1.06
C GLU A 33 11.73 15.11 0.34
N LEU A 34 12.10 14.14 1.18
CA LEU A 34 12.62 14.41 2.51
C LEU A 34 13.93 15.21 2.45
N ASP A 35 14.87 14.79 1.60
CA ASP A 35 16.15 15.47 1.38
C ASP A 35 15.95 16.86 0.77
N CYS A 36 15.00 17.01 -0.16
CA CYS A 36 14.63 18.30 -0.72
C CYS A 36 14.16 19.28 0.38
N LEU A 37 13.21 18.85 1.21
CA LEU A 37 12.67 19.66 2.30
C LEU A 37 13.74 20.00 3.34
N LEU A 38 14.57 19.03 3.74
CA LEU A 38 15.63 19.24 4.72
C LEU A 38 16.74 20.18 4.22
N ARG A 39 16.99 20.27 2.91
CA ARG A 39 17.93 21.25 2.33
C ARG A 39 17.37 22.66 2.26
N HIS A 40 16.05 22.84 2.34
CA HIS A 40 15.42 24.14 2.23
C HIS A 40 15.78 25.02 3.45
N ARG A 41 16.29 26.24 3.19
CA ARG A 41 16.83 27.11 4.24
C ARG A 41 15.76 27.74 5.15
N SER A 42 14.54 27.89 4.65
CA SER A 42 13.45 28.59 5.35
C SER A 42 12.58 27.71 6.24
N ILE A 43 12.83 26.40 6.34
CA ILE A 43 12.06 25.55 7.27
C ILE A 43 12.43 25.87 8.71
N SER A 44 11.45 25.87 9.60
CA SER A 44 11.70 26.11 11.03
C SER A 44 12.51 24.97 11.66
N LEU A 45 13.10 25.25 12.82
CA LEU A 45 13.83 24.24 13.59
C LEU A 45 12.93 23.08 14.03
N VAL A 46 11.65 23.35 14.32
CA VAL A 46 10.68 22.34 14.73
C VAL A 46 10.38 21.39 13.57
N VAL A 47 10.08 21.94 12.38
CA VAL A 47 9.86 21.16 11.15
C VAL A 47 11.09 20.35 10.80
N ARG A 48 12.28 20.97 10.84
CA ARG A 48 13.56 20.30 10.56
C ARG A 48 13.77 19.12 11.50
N ARG A 49 13.59 19.31 12.81
CA ARG A 49 13.71 18.22 13.81
C ARG A 49 12.71 17.10 13.56
N PHE A 50 11.46 17.43 13.28
CA PHE A 50 10.41 16.44 13.01
C PHE A 50 10.73 15.58 11.78
N LEU A 51 11.11 16.21 10.67
CA LEU A 51 11.49 15.50 9.44
C LEU A 51 12.79 14.69 9.62
N SER A 52 13.79 15.25 10.30
CA SER A 52 15.02 14.52 10.63
C SER A 52 14.76 13.31 11.52
N ASP A 53 13.84 13.41 12.48
CA ASP A 53 13.46 12.27 13.33
C ASP A 53 12.80 11.14 12.53
N TYR A 54 11.94 11.47 11.56
CA TYR A 54 11.44 10.48 10.60
C TYR A 54 12.59 9.87 9.77
N SER A 55 13.50 10.69 9.25
CA SER A 55 14.66 10.24 8.48
C SER A 55 15.55 9.25 9.26
N SER A 56 15.75 9.48 10.56
CA SER A 56 16.64 8.65 11.38
C SER A 56 15.99 7.36 11.87
N ARG A 57 14.70 7.42 12.23
CA ARG A 57 13.96 6.25 12.75
C ARG A 57 13.39 5.37 11.64
N GLY A 58 13.20 5.93 10.46
CA GLY A 58 12.68 5.23 9.28
C GLY A 58 11.24 4.76 9.43
N ASN A 59 10.86 3.87 8.52
CA ASN A 59 9.52 3.29 8.45
C ASN A 59 9.32 2.20 9.52
N ILE A 60 8.60 2.54 10.60
CA ILE A 60 8.31 1.58 11.68
C ILE A 60 7.15 0.60 11.40
N PHE A 61 6.49 0.72 10.24
CA PHE A 61 5.50 -0.28 9.82
C PHE A 61 6.16 -1.54 9.25
N SER A 62 7.40 -1.42 8.76
CA SER A 62 8.18 -2.57 8.30
C SER A 62 8.34 -3.58 9.44
N GLY A 63 7.90 -4.82 9.22
CA GLY A 63 8.00 -5.90 10.20
C GLY A 63 6.97 -5.90 11.34
N ARG A 64 6.05 -4.93 11.41
CA ARG A 64 4.92 -4.95 12.39
C ARG A 64 3.59 -5.36 11.78
N TYR A 65 3.50 -5.29 10.46
CA TYR A 65 2.30 -5.63 9.71
C TYR A 65 2.62 -6.62 8.61
N GLN A 66 1.73 -7.60 8.44
CA GLN A 66 1.66 -8.42 7.25
C GLN A 66 0.69 -7.76 6.28
N VAL A 67 1.18 -7.42 5.10
CA VAL A 67 0.42 -6.70 4.08
C VAL A 67 0.13 -7.65 2.92
N PHE A 68 -1.14 -7.77 2.56
CA PHE A 68 -1.61 -8.61 1.48
C PHE A 68 -2.23 -7.76 0.38
N ALA A 69 -1.90 -8.09 -0.87
CA ALA A 69 -2.38 -7.41 -2.06
C ALA A 69 -3.11 -8.37 -3.01
N PHE A 70 -4.24 -7.92 -3.55
CA PHE A 70 -4.84 -8.48 -4.76
C PHE A 70 -4.90 -7.37 -5.79
N CYS A 71 -4.40 -7.67 -6.98
CA CYS A 71 -4.21 -6.69 -8.04
C CYS A 71 -5.12 -7.03 -9.21
N VAL A 72 -5.76 -6.01 -9.77
CA VAL A 72 -6.56 -6.11 -10.99
C VAL A 72 -6.09 -5.07 -12.00
N CYS A 73 -6.26 -5.38 -13.27
CA CYS A 73 -5.96 -4.47 -14.38
C CYS A 73 -7.27 -3.87 -14.89
N GLU A 74 -7.28 -2.56 -15.12
CA GLU A 74 -8.42 -1.88 -15.74
C GLU A 74 -8.54 -2.17 -17.24
N ALA A 75 -7.43 -2.53 -17.90
CA ALA A 75 -7.42 -2.83 -19.32
C ALA A 75 -7.96 -4.24 -19.59
N PHE A 76 -8.95 -4.32 -20.49
CA PHE A 76 -9.65 -5.58 -20.79
C PHE A 76 -8.80 -6.61 -21.54
N ASP A 77 -8.06 -6.18 -22.57
CA ASP A 77 -7.28 -7.08 -23.41
C ASP A 77 -5.88 -6.50 -23.68
N ARG A 78 -4.90 -6.99 -22.93
CA ARG A 78 -3.50 -6.58 -23.02
C ARG A 78 -2.61 -7.82 -23.13
N LEU A 79 -1.83 -7.88 -24.20
CA LEU A 79 -0.98 -9.03 -24.50
C LEU A 79 0.05 -9.31 -23.39
N SER A 80 0.59 -8.27 -22.75
CA SER A 80 1.47 -8.40 -21.59
C SER A 80 0.79 -9.15 -20.45
N GLN A 81 -0.48 -8.84 -20.16
CA GLN A 81 -1.25 -9.49 -19.11
C GLN A 81 -1.48 -10.97 -19.41
N TRP A 82 -1.79 -11.32 -20.67
CA TRP A 82 -1.97 -12.71 -21.08
C TRP A 82 -0.69 -13.54 -20.96
N ARG A 83 0.45 -12.94 -21.31
CA ARG A 83 1.76 -13.60 -21.27
C ARG A 83 2.21 -13.86 -19.83
N GLU A 84 2.15 -12.84 -18.99
CA GLU A 84 2.71 -12.87 -17.63
C GLU A 84 1.75 -13.50 -16.62
N TYR A 85 0.45 -13.21 -16.70
CA TYR A 85 -0.50 -13.54 -15.63
C TYR A 85 -1.56 -14.58 -16.01
N ALA A 86 -1.76 -14.86 -17.31
CA ALA A 86 -2.75 -15.83 -17.77
C ALA A 86 -2.14 -17.15 -18.29
N ALA A 87 -1.14 -17.68 -17.58
CA ALA A 87 -0.49 -18.95 -17.92
C ALA A 87 -0.05 -19.02 -19.41
N LYS A 88 0.60 -17.96 -19.90
CA LYS A 88 1.02 -17.81 -21.31
C LYS A 88 -0.14 -17.87 -22.32
N GLY A 89 -1.28 -17.28 -21.97
CA GLY A 89 -2.48 -17.18 -22.82
C GLY A 89 -3.48 -18.32 -22.67
N ALA A 90 -3.24 -19.31 -21.80
CA ALA A 90 -4.18 -20.40 -21.53
C ALA A 90 -5.15 -20.11 -20.37
N GLY A 91 -5.03 -18.95 -19.73
CA GLY A 91 -5.86 -18.52 -18.61
C GLY A 91 -7.20 -17.93 -19.02
N TYR A 92 -7.88 -17.31 -18.05
CA TYR A 92 -9.16 -16.64 -18.22
C TYR A 92 -9.09 -15.23 -17.66
N ALA A 93 -9.77 -14.29 -18.30
CA ALA A 93 -10.02 -12.96 -17.75
C ALA A 93 -11.31 -12.97 -16.91
N ILE A 94 -11.26 -12.37 -15.72
CA ILE A 94 -12.42 -12.22 -14.83
C ILE A 94 -12.56 -10.73 -14.52
N GLY A 95 -13.71 -10.16 -14.90
CA GLY A 95 -14.05 -8.78 -14.58
C GLY A 95 -14.64 -8.65 -13.17
N PHE A 96 -14.37 -7.53 -12.52
CA PHE A 96 -14.95 -7.15 -11.24
C PHE A 96 -15.62 -5.79 -11.37
N ALA A 97 -16.80 -5.63 -10.78
CA ALA A 97 -17.44 -4.32 -10.67
C ALA A 97 -16.65 -3.45 -9.67
N SER A 98 -16.35 -2.22 -10.04
CA SER A 98 -15.42 -1.36 -9.29
C SER A 98 -15.98 -0.92 -7.93
N ASP A 99 -17.29 -0.72 -7.85
CA ASP A 99 -18.04 -0.44 -6.63
C ASP A 99 -17.97 -1.60 -5.63
N GLU A 100 -18.11 -2.84 -6.09
CA GLU A 100 -17.96 -4.04 -5.26
C GLU A 100 -16.53 -4.21 -4.73
N MET A 101 -15.52 -3.80 -5.52
CA MET A 101 -14.12 -3.90 -5.13
C MET A 101 -13.74 -2.97 -3.97
N THR A 102 -14.50 -1.89 -3.74
CA THR A 102 -14.31 -1.03 -2.55
C THR A 102 -14.75 -1.71 -1.25
N GLN A 103 -15.59 -2.76 -1.34
CA GLN A 103 -16.17 -3.47 -0.21
C GLN A 103 -15.42 -4.76 0.15
N VAL A 104 -14.29 -5.01 -0.50
CA VAL A 104 -13.51 -6.23 -0.38
C VAL A 104 -13.01 -6.41 1.07
N ARG A 105 -13.43 -7.53 1.70
CA ARG A 105 -13.05 -7.89 3.07
C ARG A 105 -12.18 -9.14 3.08
N LEU A 106 -11.25 -9.18 4.04
CA LEU A 106 -10.62 -10.44 4.41
C LEU A 106 -11.68 -11.40 4.94
N VAL A 107 -11.56 -12.68 4.56
CA VAL A 107 -12.54 -13.71 4.91
C VAL A 107 -12.74 -13.89 6.42
N ASP A 108 -11.70 -13.64 7.22
CA ASP A 108 -11.71 -13.81 8.69
C ASP A 108 -11.83 -12.46 9.44
N ASP A 109 -12.35 -11.43 8.76
CA ASP A 109 -12.49 -10.11 9.35
C ASP A 109 -13.67 -10.08 10.35
N PRO A 110 -13.47 -9.69 11.62
CA PRO A 110 -14.56 -9.65 12.58
C PRO A 110 -15.64 -8.64 12.17
N PRO A 111 -16.93 -8.93 12.43
CA PRO A 111 -18.05 -8.08 12.01
C PRO A 111 -18.01 -6.65 12.56
N GLU A 112 -17.39 -6.45 13.72
CA GLU A 112 -17.39 -5.20 14.48
C GLU A 112 -16.36 -4.16 14.01
N GLY A 113 -15.70 -4.39 12.87
CA GLY A 113 -14.69 -3.48 12.34
C GLY A 113 -13.32 -4.14 12.41
N GLY A 114 -12.91 -4.65 11.27
CA GLY A 114 -11.69 -5.41 11.12
C GLY A 114 -10.43 -4.78 11.68
N VAL A 115 -9.54 -5.67 12.07
CA VAL A 115 -8.35 -5.40 12.85
C VAL A 115 -7.18 -4.84 12.02
N GLY A 116 -7.48 -4.32 10.83
CA GLY A 116 -6.49 -4.00 9.82
C GLY A 116 -6.94 -2.90 8.87
N HIS A 117 -5.96 -2.17 8.38
CA HIS A 117 -6.17 -1.13 7.37
C HIS A 117 -6.50 -1.77 6.02
N ARG A 118 -7.52 -1.25 5.33
CA ARG A 118 -8.02 -1.75 4.06
C ARG A 118 -8.23 -0.63 3.07
N THR A 119 -7.91 -0.90 1.81
CA THR A 119 -8.04 0.08 0.74
C THR A 119 -8.15 -0.61 -0.61
N PHE A 120 -8.83 0.03 -1.55
CA PHE A 120 -8.81 -0.33 -2.96
C PHE A 120 -8.52 0.95 -3.75
N GLN A 121 -7.35 1.04 -4.35
CA GLN A 121 -6.89 2.27 -5.00
C GLN A 121 -6.08 1.96 -6.25
N LYS A 122 -6.12 2.89 -7.22
CA LYS A 122 -5.30 2.85 -8.43
C LYS A 122 -3.84 3.12 -8.08
N VAL A 123 -2.94 2.39 -8.74
CA VAL A 123 -1.50 2.61 -8.65
C VAL A 123 -1.12 3.93 -9.32
N ILE A 124 -0.17 4.64 -8.73
CA ILE A 124 0.32 5.95 -9.16
C ILE A 124 1.65 5.72 -9.88
N TYR A 125 1.66 5.99 -11.19
CA TYR A 125 2.85 5.82 -12.05
C TYR A 125 3.53 7.14 -12.40
N GLU A 126 2.77 8.24 -12.44
CA GLU A 126 3.27 9.55 -12.88
C GLU A 126 4.23 10.14 -11.82
N PRO A 127 5.53 10.34 -12.13
CA PRO A 127 6.51 10.80 -11.14
C PRO A 127 6.11 12.12 -10.48
N GLY A 128 5.61 13.10 -11.25
CA GLY A 128 5.15 14.36 -10.69
C GLY A 128 4.06 14.17 -9.62
N ALA A 129 3.08 13.31 -9.89
CA ALA A 129 2.00 13.02 -8.95
C ALA A 129 2.48 12.29 -7.69
N GLN A 130 3.46 11.39 -7.82
CA GLN A 130 4.06 10.67 -6.69
C GLN A 130 4.81 11.64 -5.77
N HIS A 131 5.70 12.46 -6.33
CA HIS A 131 6.47 13.45 -5.58
C HIS A 131 5.55 14.48 -4.90
N ASP A 132 4.51 14.97 -5.59
CA ASP A 132 3.55 15.91 -5.02
C ASP A 132 2.71 15.30 -3.88
N LEU A 133 2.29 14.03 -4.01
CA LEU A 133 1.61 13.31 -2.94
C LEU A 133 2.50 13.19 -1.70
N VAL A 134 3.73 12.69 -1.87
CA VAL A 134 4.69 12.52 -0.77
C VAL A 134 4.99 13.85 -0.11
N ARG A 135 5.26 14.90 -0.90
CA ARG A 135 5.51 16.25 -0.40
C ARG A 135 4.35 16.78 0.43
N ARG A 136 3.11 16.65 -0.06
CA ARG A 136 1.91 17.08 0.68
C ARG A 136 1.77 16.38 2.03
N ILE A 137 2.07 15.08 2.08
CA ILE A 137 2.03 14.31 3.33
C ILE A 137 3.10 14.81 4.31
N LEU A 138 4.34 14.96 3.85
CA LEU A 138 5.47 15.43 4.66
C LEU A 138 5.22 16.84 5.20
N VAL A 139 4.89 17.78 4.32
CA VAL A 139 4.61 19.18 4.69
C VAL A 139 3.40 19.26 5.60
N GLY A 140 2.29 18.60 5.24
CA GLY A 140 1.07 18.62 6.06
C GLY A 140 1.31 18.11 7.47
N CYS A 141 2.00 16.98 7.63
CA CYS A 141 2.34 16.47 8.96
C CYS A 141 3.32 17.39 9.69
N ALA A 142 4.35 17.92 9.03
CA ALA A 142 5.30 18.82 9.63
C ALA A 142 4.65 20.13 10.12
N THR A 143 3.73 20.72 9.35
CA THR A 143 2.96 21.90 9.74
C THR A 143 2.08 21.64 10.96
N VAL A 144 1.44 20.46 11.04
CA VAL A 144 0.65 20.09 12.22
C VAL A 144 1.55 19.90 13.45
N ALA A 145 2.71 19.24 13.29
CA ALA A 145 3.67 19.05 14.36
C ALA A 145 4.27 20.38 14.87
N GLU A 146 4.48 21.34 13.97
CA GLU A 146 4.91 22.69 14.31
C GLU A 146 3.83 23.46 15.08
N ARG A 147 2.58 23.39 14.64
CA ARG A 147 1.45 24.05 15.29
C ARG A 147 1.12 23.46 16.66
N TYR A 148 1.33 22.15 16.83
CA TYR A 148 1.02 21.42 18.06
C TYR A 148 2.21 20.55 18.51
N PRO A 149 3.29 21.15 19.06
CA PRO A 149 4.50 20.42 19.43
C PRO A 149 4.27 19.26 20.41
N ASP A 150 3.33 19.43 21.34
CA ASP A 150 2.96 18.40 22.33
C ASP A 150 2.33 17.16 21.70
N GLN A 151 1.84 17.26 20.45
CA GLN A 151 1.26 16.16 19.70
C GLN A 151 2.22 15.56 18.67
N SER A 152 3.45 16.05 18.58
CA SER A 152 4.45 15.65 17.58
C SER A 152 4.62 14.13 17.47
N GLY A 153 4.63 13.39 18.58
CA GLY A 153 4.68 11.92 18.57
C GLY A 153 3.48 11.26 17.87
N ARG A 154 2.26 11.77 18.09
CA ARG A 154 1.05 11.25 17.40
C ARG A 154 1.08 11.59 15.91
N VAL A 155 1.52 12.80 15.57
CA VAL A 155 1.67 13.24 14.18
C VAL A 155 2.74 12.42 13.46
N TRP A 156 3.82 12.08 14.15
CA TRP A 156 4.89 11.21 13.62
C TRP A 156 4.40 9.79 13.32
N LEU A 157 3.56 9.22 14.19
CA LEU A 157 2.89 7.94 13.93
C LEU A 157 1.96 8.02 12.72
N ARG A 158 1.21 9.13 12.59
CA ARG A 158 0.33 9.37 11.44
C ARG A 158 1.13 9.51 10.14
N LEU A 159 2.25 10.21 10.17
CA LEU A 159 3.17 10.33 9.02
C LEU A 159 3.63 8.95 8.56
N ASN A 160 4.08 8.11 9.51
CA ASN A 160 4.45 6.73 9.21
C ASN A 160 3.30 5.95 8.59
N MET A 161 2.10 6.00 9.15
CA MET A 161 0.92 5.32 8.58
C MET A 161 0.65 5.72 7.13
N LEU A 162 0.65 7.03 6.85
CA LEU A 162 0.35 7.55 5.52
C LEU A 162 1.42 7.15 4.51
N LEU A 163 2.69 7.37 4.83
CA LEU A 163 3.76 7.04 3.90
C LEU A 163 3.89 5.52 3.70
N SER A 164 3.63 4.70 4.73
CA SER A 164 3.65 3.24 4.58
C SER A 164 2.48 2.73 3.75
N HIS A 165 1.31 3.37 3.83
CA HIS A 165 0.20 3.10 2.92
C HIS A 165 0.56 3.44 1.48
N PHE A 166 0.99 4.68 1.19
CA PHE A 166 1.17 5.13 -0.19
C PHE A 166 2.36 4.48 -0.90
N ARG A 167 3.38 4.00 -0.17
CA ARG A 167 4.43 3.15 -0.75
C ARG A 167 3.90 1.93 -1.47
N LEU A 168 2.76 1.39 -1.03
CA LEU A 168 2.13 0.21 -1.65
C LEU A 168 1.43 0.55 -2.98
N PHE A 169 1.32 1.83 -3.33
CA PHE A 169 0.61 2.33 -4.51
C PHE A 169 1.51 3.15 -5.43
N ILE A 170 2.79 3.34 -5.11
CA ILE A 170 3.76 4.02 -5.97
C ILE A 170 4.49 2.94 -6.78
N LYS A 171 4.53 3.11 -8.10
CA LYS A 171 5.20 2.18 -9.02
C LYS A 171 5.93 2.95 -10.12
N ASP A 172 7.04 2.40 -10.58
CA ASP A 172 7.83 3.03 -11.65
C ASP A 172 7.00 3.17 -12.95
N PHE A 173 7.20 4.29 -13.65
CA PHE A 173 6.45 4.62 -14.87
C PHE A 173 6.61 3.57 -15.97
N GLY A 174 7.72 2.82 -16.01
CA GLY A 174 7.94 1.73 -16.96
C GLY A 174 6.86 0.65 -16.92
N PHE A 175 6.10 0.54 -15.83
CA PHE A 175 5.01 -0.42 -15.66
C PHE A 175 3.61 0.17 -15.85
N HIS A 176 3.48 1.41 -16.33
CA HIS A 176 2.18 2.07 -16.49
C HIS A 176 1.20 1.30 -17.39
N GLU A 177 1.70 0.44 -18.29
CA GLU A 177 0.87 -0.42 -19.13
C GLU A 177 0.01 -1.42 -18.32
N GLU A 178 0.40 -1.73 -17.09
CA GLU A 178 -0.36 -2.62 -16.21
C GLU A 178 -1.69 -2.03 -15.75
N ASN A 179 -1.87 -0.70 -15.78
CA ASN A 179 -3.11 -0.03 -15.37
C ASN A 179 -3.70 -0.61 -14.06
N GLU A 180 -2.82 -0.78 -13.09
CA GLU A 180 -3.08 -1.62 -11.92
C GLU A 180 -3.92 -0.91 -10.86
N TRP A 181 -4.85 -1.65 -10.26
CA TRP A 181 -5.54 -1.30 -9.04
C TRP A 181 -5.25 -2.35 -7.96
N ARG A 182 -4.97 -1.91 -6.73
CA ARG A 182 -4.62 -2.80 -5.61
C ARG A 182 -5.66 -2.75 -4.52
N ALA A 183 -6.18 -3.91 -4.16
CA ALA A 183 -6.86 -4.15 -2.90
C ALA A 183 -5.83 -4.57 -1.85
N ILE A 184 -5.64 -3.75 -0.81
CA ILE A 184 -4.67 -4.01 0.26
C ILE A 184 -5.40 -4.34 1.55
N ALA A 185 -4.86 -5.31 2.29
CA ALA A 185 -5.18 -5.52 3.69
C ALA A 185 -3.89 -5.66 4.52
N ALA A 186 -3.73 -4.78 5.51
CA ALA A 186 -2.60 -4.80 6.44
C ALA A 186 -3.05 -5.28 7.83
N ILE A 187 -2.43 -6.34 8.35
CA ILE A 187 -2.76 -6.96 9.65
C ILE A 187 -1.56 -6.89 10.58
N HIS A 188 -1.78 -6.45 11.82
CA HIS A 188 -0.75 -6.43 12.85
C HIS A 188 -0.25 -7.85 13.17
N GLU A 189 1.08 -8.05 13.29
CA GLU A 189 1.68 -9.38 13.45
C GLU A 189 1.16 -10.17 14.65
N ASP A 190 0.99 -9.55 15.81
CA ASP A 190 0.49 -10.24 17.02
C ASP A 190 -0.89 -10.85 16.80
N LYS A 191 -1.71 -10.19 15.98
CA LYS A 191 -3.06 -10.63 15.67
C LYS A 191 -3.09 -11.62 14.50
N ALA A 192 -2.11 -11.55 13.61
CA ALA A 192 -1.87 -12.59 12.62
C ALA A 192 -1.47 -13.93 13.26
N ARG A 193 -0.87 -13.92 14.46
CA ARG A 193 -0.50 -15.13 15.22
C ARG A 193 -1.66 -15.74 16.03
N GLN A 194 -2.67 -14.95 16.41
CA GLN A 194 -3.77 -15.35 17.30
C GLN A 194 -5.04 -15.81 16.58
N SER A 195 -5.18 -15.59 15.27
CA SER A 195 -6.29 -16.17 14.53
C SER A 195 -6.11 -17.68 14.43
N SER A 196 -7.19 -18.46 14.64
CA SER A 196 -7.23 -19.93 14.49
C SER A 196 -6.81 -20.42 13.09
N ALA A 197 -6.59 -19.50 12.16
CA ALA A 197 -5.84 -19.72 10.93
C ALA A 197 -4.32 -19.69 11.20
N GLY A 198 -3.81 -20.66 11.96
CA GLY A 198 -2.38 -20.94 11.98
C GLY A 198 -1.91 -21.32 10.58
N TRP A 199 -1.46 -20.35 9.76
CA TRP A 199 -0.95 -20.63 8.42
C TRP A 199 0.11 -19.62 8.00
N ILE A 200 1.36 -20.05 8.06
CA ILE A 200 2.37 -19.69 7.08
C ILE A 200 1.83 -20.15 5.71
N ARG A 201 1.08 -19.32 5.00
CA ARG A 201 0.76 -19.56 3.59
C ARG A 201 0.79 -18.24 2.81
N LYS A 202 1.44 -18.30 1.64
CA LYS A 202 1.76 -17.21 0.71
C LYS A 202 0.55 -16.45 0.15
N VAL A 203 -0.68 -16.75 0.59
CA VAL A 203 -1.93 -16.32 -0.05
C VAL A 203 -3.12 -16.24 0.93
N LYS A 204 -3.85 -15.12 0.98
CA LYS A 204 -5.15 -14.92 1.64
C LYS A 204 -6.31 -14.96 0.67
N ARG A 205 -7.55 -15.01 1.14
CA ARG A 205 -8.72 -14.87 0.28
C ARG A 205 -9.53 -13.61 0.58
N PHE A 206 -9.96 -12.86 -0.44
CA PHE A 206 -10.96 -11.80 -0.26
C PHE A 206 -12.33 -12.21 -0.78
N ARG A 207 -13.41 -11.73 -0.16
CA ARG A 207 -14.79 -11.95 -0.60
C ARG A 207 -15.30 -10.71 -1.36
N THR A 208 -15.84 -10.88 -2.56
CA THR A 208 -16.61 -9.83 -3.26
C THR A 208 -18.06 -9.89 -2.76
N SER A 209 -18.76 -8.75 -2.74
CA SER A 209 -20.19 -8.73 -2.39
C SER A 209 -21.01 -9.61 -3.34
N ASN A 210 -22.12 -10.14 -2.83
CA ASN A 210 -23.12 -10.84 -3.63
C ASN A 210 -23.93 -9.84 -4.45
#